data_AF-A0A016W672-F1
#
_entry.id   AF-A0A016W672-F1
#
_cell.length_a   1.000
_cell.length_b   1.000
_cell.length_c   1.000
_cell.angle_alpha   90.00
_cell.angle_beta   90.00
_cell.angle_gamma   90.00
#
_symmetry.space_group_name_H-M   'P 1'
#
loop_
_entity.id
_entity.type
_entity.pdbx_description
1 polymer ?
#
loop_
_entity_poly.entity_id
_entity_poly.type
_entity_poly.pdbx_seq_one_letter_code
_entity_poly.pdbx_strand_id
1 'polypeptide(L)'
;MDCDIYDGEEGKQRLEEYKQNRTVLRHQIDVNENKCSSIRKRRYLPTDVPDSMEVHHYMYFLRIVSKDYDFLEEVMTMMYSPLHFYCFVIDSRATPKFERLVRTLGECILNIIVPRGTYNTSTAHGTFVALNACYIGMEKFPWKHSIITEENEMPIHSIHYIADNARRLGDAARIGRVTISEEHARILGKDLSKANKRDQGDS
;
A
#
# COMPACT_ATOMS: atom_id res chain seq x y z
N MET A 1 -21.10 -12.71 -4.50
CA MET A 1 -21.95 -11.51 -4.40
C MET A 1 -21.96 -10.91 -5.79
N ASP A 2 -23.14 -10.66 -6.35
CA ASP A 2 -23.25 -9.93 -7.61
C ASP A 2 -23.16 -8.44 -7.28
N CYS A 3 -22.07 -7.79 -7.70
CA CYS A 3 -21.84 -6.37 -7.43
C CYS A 3 -22.49 -5.47 -8.50
N ASP A 4 -22.82 -6.03 -9.67
CA ASP A 4 -23.36 -5.27 -10.81
C ASP A 4 -24.77 -4.75 -10.51
N ILE A 5 -25.45 -5.35 -9.53
CA ILE A 5 -26.75 -4.89 -9.03
C ILE A 5 -26.70 -3.46 -8.47
N TYR A 6 -25.52 -2.95 -8.11
CA TYR A 6 -25.31 -1.61 -7.54
C TYR A 6 -24.98 -0.55 -8.60
N ASP A 7 -24.91 -0.92 -9.88
CA ASP A 7 -24.65 0.02 -10.96
C ASP A 7 -25.90 0.79 -11.40
N GLY A 8 -25.69 2.02 -11.89
CA GLY A 8 -26.76 2.89 -12.38
C GLY A 8 -27.63 3.51 -11.28
N GLU A 9 -28.71 4.19 -11.68
CA GLU A 9 -29.61 4.90 -10.74
C GLU A 9 -30.35 3.95 -9.80
N GLU A 10 -30.88 2.83 -10.30
CA GLU A 10 -31.51 1.81 -9.43
C GLU A 10 -30.50 1.17 -8.47
N GLY A 11 -29.26 0.98 -8.91
CA GLY A 11 -28.19 0.44 -8.09
C GLY A 11 -27.83 1.33 -6.90
N LYS A 12 -27.88 2.65 -7.07
CA LYS A 12 -27.71 3.61 -5.95
C LYS A 12 -28.76 3.40 -4.87
N GLN A 13 -30.02 3.17 -5.24
CA GLN A 13 -31.09 2.90 -4.27
C GLN A 13 -30.82 1.59 -3.52
N ARG A 14 -30.48 0.50 -4.24
CA ARG A 14 -30.12 -0.78 -3.62
C ARG A 14 -28.92 -0.65 -2.68
N LEU A 15 -27.97 0.21 -3.02
CA LEU A 15 -26.80 0.47 -2.17
C LEU A 15 -27.19 1.19 -0.87
N GLU A 16 -28.10 2.15 -0.90
CA GLU A 16 -28.61 2.81 0.30
C GLU A 16 -29.37 1.84 1.21
N GLU A 17 -30.21 0.98 0.64
CA GLU A 17 -30.90 -0.08 1.39
C GLU A 17 -29.90 -1.08 2.01
N TYR A 18 -28.87 -1.47 1.25
CA TYR A 18 -27.80 -2.33 1.76
C TYR A 18 -27.05 -1.67 2.91
N LYS A 19 -26.70 -0.37 2.82
CA LYS A 19 -26.00 0.35 3.90
C LYS A 19 -26.76 0.32 5.23
N GLN A 20 -28.08 0.39 5.19
CA GLN A 20 -28.94 0.36 6.38
C GLN A 20 -29.05 -1.06 6.96
N ASN A 21 -29.12 -2.07 6.10
CA ASN A 21 -29.41 -3.45 6.49
C ASN A 21 -28.16 -4.34 6.63
N ARG A 22 -26.98 -3.85 6.25
CA ARG A 22 -25.75 -4.65 6.28
C ARG A 22 -25.41 -5.08 7.70
N THR A 23 -24.99 -6.34 7.82
CA THR A 23 -24.32 -6.81 9.03
C THR A 23 -22.91 -6.24 9.06
N VAL A 24 -22.60 -5.45 10.09
CA VAL A 24 -21.25 -4.96 10.32
C VAL A 24 -20.50 -5.98 11.16
N LEU A 25 -19.47 -6.58 10.59
CA LEU A 25 -18.54 -7.41 11.36
C LEU A 25 -17.83 -6.52 12.38
N ARG A 26 -18.01 -6.84 13.66
CA ARG A 26 -17.32 -6.19 14.78
C ARG A 26 -16.19 -7.05 15.36
N HIS A 27 -15.99 -8.24 14.78
CA HIS A 27 -14.90 -9.12 15.17
C HIS A 27 -13.58 -8.37 14.95
N GLN A 28 -12.68 -8.48 15.92
CA GLN A 28 -11.32 -7.99 15.80
C GLN A 28 -10.41 -9.20 15.92
N ILE A 29 -9.59 -9.44 14.91
CA ILE A 29 -8.65 -10.57 14.92
C ILE A 29 -7.83 -10.55 16.21
N ASP A 30 -7.87 -11.65 16.95
CA ASP A 30 -7.01 -11.84 18.11
C ASP A 30 -5.63 -12.38 17.73
N VAL A 31 -4.63 -12.15 18.59
CA VAL A 31 -3.26 -12.65 18.40
C VAL A 31 -3.26 -14.18 18.27
N ASN A 32 -4.11 -14.87 19.01
CA ASN A 32 -4.21 -16.33 18.98
C ASN A 32 -4.78 -16.87 17.65
N GLU A 33 -5.60 -16.08 16.97
CA GLU A 33 -6.17 -16.39 15.66
C GLU A 33 -5.17 -16.12 14.54
N ASN A 34 -4.11 -15.36 14.80
CA ASN A 34 -3.19 -14.85 13.79
C ASN A 34 -1.97 -15.74 13.52
N LYS A 35 -2.18 -17.05 13.41
CA LYS A 35 -1.12 -17.99 13.00
C LYS A 35 -0.93 -17.94 11.48
N CYS A 36 0.26 -18.23 10.96
CA CYS A 36 0.52 -18.21 9.50
C CYS A 36 -0.47 -19.06 8.69
N SER A 37 -0.87 -20.21 9.23
CA SER A 37 -1.89 -21.07 8.61
C SER A 37 -3.26 -20.42 8.56
N SER A 38 -3.63 -19.61 9.56
CA SER A 38 -4.88 -18.86 9.59
C SER A 38 -4.85 -17.69 8.59
N ILE A 39 -3.75 -16.92 8.55
CA ILE A 39 -3.58 -15.79 7.64
C ILE A 39 -3.73 -16.25 6.19
N ARG A 40 -3.01 -17.32 5.80
CA ARG A 40 -3.05 -17.91 4.45
C ARG A 40 -4.40 -18.55 4.08
N LYS A 41 -5.21 -18.93 5.08
CA LYS A 41 -6.56 -19.48 4.85
C LYS A 41 -7.61 -18.37 4.74
N ARG A 42 -7.44 -17.29 5.50
CA ARG A 42 -8.40 -16.18 5.56
C ARG A 42 -8.29 -15.25 4.35
N ARG A 43 -7.08 -15.09 3.79
CA ARG A 43 -6.79 -14.21 2.66
C ARG A 43 -6.29 -15.01 1.46
N TYR A 44 -6.75 -14.64 0.27
CA TYR A 44 -6.23 -15.21 -0.97
C TYR A 44 -4.93 -14.50 -1.36
N LEU A 45 -3.81 -15.20 -1.22
CA LEU A 45 -2.47 -14.69 -1.53
C LEU A 45 -1.86 -15.58 -2.62
N PRO A 46 -1.98 -15.22 -3.92
CA PRO A 46 -1.46 -16.03 -5.02
C PRO A 46 0.05 -16.26 -4.89
N THR A 47 0.49 -17.51 -5.07
CA THR A 47 1.91 -17.90 -5.01
C THR A 47 2.65 -17.66 -6.32
N ASP A 48 1.90 -17.52 -7.40
CA ASP A 48 2.33 -17.39 -8.78
C ASP A 48 1.43 -16.40 -9.52
N VAL A 49 1.98 -15.77 -10.54
CA VAL A 49 1.25 -14.87 -11.45
C VAL A 49 1.28 -15.51 -12.83
N PRO A 50 0.12 -15.68 -13.51
CA PRO A 50 0.10 -16.12 -14.90
C PRO A 50 0.95 -15.22 -15.79
N ASP A 51 1.70 -15.79 -16.74
CA ASP A 51 2.62 -15.06 -17.63
C ASP A 51 1.95 -13.84 -18.31
N SER A 52 0.67 -13.97 -18.69
CA SER A 52 -0.12 -12.87 -19.29
C SER A 52 -0.33 -11.65 -18.39
N MET A 53 -0.18 -11.82 -17.07
CA MET A 53 -0.29 -10.78 -16.06
C MET A 53 1.07 -10.45 -15.43
N GLU A 54 2.16 -11.07 -15.90
CA GLU A 54 3.48 -10.76 -15.40
C GLU A 54 3.96 -9.42 -15.98
N VAL A 55 4.17 -8.47 -15.09
CA VAL A 55 4.88 -7.23 -15.40
C VAL A 55 6.22 -7.32 -14.68
N HIS A 56 7.31 -7.49 -15.44
CA HIS A 56 8.69 -7.51 -14.90
C HIS A 56 9.15 -6.11 -14.43
N HIS A 57 8.39 -5.52 -13.52
CA HIS A 57 8.61 -4.22 -12.92
C HIS A 57 8.33 -4.33 -11.43
N TYR A 58 9.35 -4.77 -10.69
CA TYR A 58 9.22 -5.02 -9.26
C TYR A 58 8.97 -3.70 -8.51
N MET A 59 7.77 -3.58 -7.96
CA MET A 59 7.35 -2.44 -7.16
C MET A 59 7.53 -2.72 -5.67
N TYR A 60 7.65 -1.61 -4.92
CA TYR A 60 7.61 -1.64 -3.48
C TYR A 60 6.49 -0.77 -2.92
N PHE A 61 5.61 -1.37 -2.13
CA PHE A 61 4.53 -0.65 -1.47
C PHE A 61 4.95 -0.32 -0.05
N LEU A 62 4.92 0.96 0.32
CA LEU A 62 5.21 1.40 1.67
C LEU A 62 3.94 1.95 2.30
N ARG A 63 3.72 1.56 3.55
CA ARG A 63 2.58 2.04 4.32
C ARG A 63 2.94 2.18 5.79
N ILE A 64 2.56 3.31 6.38
CA ILE A 64 2.59 3.50 7.82
C ILE A 64 1.26 3.02 8.39
N VAL A 65 1.31 2.20 9.44
CA VAL A 65 0.15 1.52 10.02
C VAL A 65 0.16 1.62 11.55
N SER A 66 -1.02 1.69 12.15
CA SER A 66 -1.23 1.99 13.57
C SER A 66 -2.51 1.36 14.16
N LYS A 67 -3.54 1.11 13.34
CA LYS A 67 -4.87 0.64 13.73
C LYS A 67 -5.50 -0.22 12.63
N ASP A 68 -6.60 -0.89 13.01
CA ASP A 68 -7.46 -1.69 12.13
C ASP A 68 -6.71 -2.76 11.30
N TYR A 69 -6.32 -3.83 11.97
CA TYR A 69 -5.57 -4.92 11.36
C TYR A 69 -6.36 -5.65 10.26
N ASP A 70 -7.67 -5.82 10.46
CA ASP A 70 -8.55 -6.49 9.51
C ASP A 70 -8.59 -5.71 8.18
N PHE A 71 -8.72 -4.38 8.25
CA PHE A 71 -8.66 -3.50 7.08
C PHE A 71 -7.28 -3.54 6.41
N LEU A 72 -6.19 -3.51 7.19
CA LEU A 72 -4.83 -3.64 6.65
C LEU A 72 -4.66 -4.94 5.85
N GLU A 73 -5.09 -6.07 6.40
CA GLU A 73 -5.03 -7.35 5.69
C GLU A 73 -5.91 -7.37 4.45
N GLU A 74 -7.12 -6.81 4.51
CA GLU A 74 -8.03 -6.73 3.36
C GLU A 74 -7.39 -5.98 2.20
N VAL A 75 -6.91 -4.75 2.47
CA VAL A 75 -6.29 -3.90 1.45
C VAL A 75 -4.99 -4.52 0.92
N MET A 76 -4.20 -5.14 1.80
CA MET A 76 -3.01 -5.87 1.37
C MET A 76 -3.38 -7.00 0.40
N THR A 77 -4.45 -7.75 0.70
CA THR A 77 -4.94 -8.85 -0.15
C THR A 77 -5.38 -8.33 -1.52
N MET A 78 -6.07 -7.18 -1.58
CA MET A 78 -6.49 -6.55 -2.85
C MET A 78 -5.29 -6.16 -3.73
N MET A 79 -4.13 -5.88 -3.13
CA MET A 79 -2.92 -5.46 -3.82
C MET A 79 -1.89 -6.56 -3.98
N TYR A 80 -2.10 -7.74 -3.41
CA TYR A 80 -1.04 -8.73 -3.27
C TYR A 80 -0.65 -9.35 -4.61
N SER A 81 0.66 -9.40 -4.82
CA SER A 81 1.33 -10.11 -5.90
C SER A 81 2.63 -10.68 -5.36
N PRO A 82 2.98 -11.95 -5.67
CA PRO A 82 4.25 -12.54 -5.25
C PRO A 82 5.46 -11.87 -5.93
N LEU A 83 5.24 -11.05 -6.97
CA LEU A 83 6.30 -10.33 -7.70
C LEU A 83 6.70 -9.00 -7.02
N HIS A 84 5.92 -8.50 -6.08
CA HIS A 84 6.15 -7.20 -5.45
C HIS A 84 6.46 -7.35 -3.97
N PHE A 85 7.02 -6.31 -3.40
CA PHE A 85 7.32 -6.25 -1.98
C PHE A 85 6.39 -5.24 -1.29
N TYR A 86 6.03 -5.53 -0.05
CA TYR A 86 5.12 -4.71 0.75
C TYR A 86 5.78 -4.43 2.09
N CYS A 87 5.81 -3.19 2.53
CA CYS A 87 6.40 -2.80 3.79
C CYS A 87 5.43 -2.05 4.66
N PHE A 88 5.26 -2.56 5.88
CA PHE A 88 4.41 -1.98 6.90
C PHE A 88 5.28 -1.44 8.03
N VAL A 89 5.36 -0.12 8.13
CA VAL A 89 6.02 0.57 9.25
C VAL A 89 5.00 0.81 10.34
N ILE A 90 5.33 0.46 11.57
CA ILE A 90 4.40 0.58 12.70
C ILE A 90 4.60 1.95 13.37
N ASP A 91 3.55 2.76 13.39
CA ASP A 91 3.52 4.00 14.17
C ASP A 91 3.60 3.68 15.67
N SER A 92 4.35 4.46 16.43
CA SER A 92 4.45 4.40 17.89
C SER A 92 3.11 4.49 18.65
N ARG A 93 2.06 5.01 18.01
CA ARG A 93 0.69 5.04 18.55
C ARG A 93 -0.04 3.71 18.47
N ALA A 94 0.51 2.72 17.76
CA ALA A 94 -0.08 1.40 17.65
C ALA A 94 -0.21 0.72 19.02
N THR A 95 -1.28 -0.05 19.18
CA THR A 95 -1.43 -0.90 20.38
C THR A 95 -0.46 -2.08 20.33
N PRO A 96 -0.03 -2.64 21.48
CA PRO A 96 0.79 -3.85 21.50
C PRO A 96 0.15 -5.03 20.76
N LYS A 97 -1.18 -5.15 20.83
CA LYS A 97 -1.93 -6.16 20.06
C LYS A 97 -1.74 -5.96 18.55
N PHE A 98 -1.95 -4.74 18.07
CA PHE A 98 -1.79 -4.40 16.65
C PHE A 98 -0.36 -4.66 16.18
N GLU A 99 0.63 -4.19 16.94
CA GLU A 99 2.04 -4.43 16.62
C GLU A 99 2.33 -5.92 16.46
N ARG A 100 1.86 -6.75 17.41
CA ARG A 100 2.04 -8.19 17.35
C ARG A 100 1.41 -8.79 16.10
N LEU A 101 0.20 -8.37 15.74
CA LEU A 101 -0.51 -8.86 14.55
C LEU A 101 0.25 -8.53 13.26
N VAL A 102 0.71 -7.29 13.09
CA VAL A 102 1.47 -6.86 11.90
C VAL A 102 2.82 -7.56 11.82
N ARG A 103 3.53 -7.74 12.94
CA ARG A 103 4.80 -8.48 12.94
C ARG A 103 4.61 -9.94 12.53
N THR A 104 3.59 -10.62 13.06
CA THR A 104 3.29 -11.99 12.64
C THR A 104 2.96 -12.04 11.15
N LEU A 105 2.25 -11.06 10.59
CA LEU A 105 2.00 -10.98 9.15
C LEU A 105 3.30 -11.00 8.32
N GLY A 106 4.27 -10.16 8.70
CA GLY A 106 5.59 -10.10 8.04
C GLY A 106 6.42 -11.38 8.22
N GLU A 107 6.30 -12.06 9.36
CA GLU A 107 6.94 -13.36 9.58
C GLU A 107 6.32 -14.48 8.71
N CYS A 108 5.03 -14.37 8.41
CA CYS A 108 4.29 -15.41 7.70
C CYS A 108 4.35 -15.30 6.17
N ILE A 109 4.57 -14.12 5.61
CA ILE A 109 4.49 -13.87 4.16
C ILE A 109 5.82 -13.26 3.69
N LEU A 110 6.54 -14.00 2.83
CA LEU A 110 7.95 -13.74 2.52
C LEU A 110 8.24 -12.35 1.93
N ASN A 111 7.33 -11.82 1.14
CA ASN A 111 7.46 -10.51 0.49
C ASN A 111 6.82 -9.36 1.28
N ILE A 112 6.44 -9.61 2.55
CA ILE A 112 6.00 -8.59 3.49
C ILE A 112 7.13 -8.27 4.48
N ILE A 113 7.53 -7.01 4.53
CA ILE A 113 8.62 -6.50 5.36
C ILE A 113 8.02 -5.66 6.48
N VAL A 114 8.43 -5.93 7.71
CA VAL A 114 8.03 -5.15 8.88
C VAL A 114 9.30 -4.76 9.64
N PRO A 115 9.75 -3.50 9.56
CA PRO A 115 10.92 -3.04 10.29
C PRO A 115 10.79 -3.31 11.80
N ARG A 116 11.92 -3.54 12.48
CA ARG A 116 11.93 -3.90 13.91
C ARG A 116 11.43 -2.77 14.83
N GLY A 117 11.64 -1.51 14.46
CA GLY A 117 11.23 -0.37 15.29
C GLY A 117 9.74 -0.03 15.18
N THR A 118 9.28 0.79 16.12
CA THR A 118 8.09 1.62 15.95
C THR A 118 8.53 3.08 15.84
N TYR A 119 7.73 3.91 15.17
CA TYR A 119 8.17 5.25 14.77
C TYR A 119 7.12 6.30 15.10
N ASN A 120 7.53 7.42 15.69
CA ASN A 120 6.64 8.56 15.89
C ASN A 120 6.45 9.32 14.57
N THR A 121 5.32 9.11 13.89
CA THR A 121 5.01 9.73 12.59
C THR A 121 4.12 10.97 12.72
N SER A 122 4.06 11.59 13.90
CA SER A 122 3.30 12.83 14.12
C SER A 122 3.95 14.06 13.47
N THR A 123 5.15 13.92 12.91
CA THR A 123 5.90 14.98 12.24
C THR A 123 6.40 14.50 10.89
N ALA A 124 6.62 15.43 9.95
CA ALA A 124 7.18 15.11 8.63
C ALA A 124 8.53 14.39 8.72
N HIS A 125 9.40 14.82 9.64
CA HIS A 125 10.67 14.14 9.89
C HIS A 125 10.46 12.71 10.40
N GLY A 126 9.54 12.51 11.34
CA GLY A 126 9.19 11.19 11.85
C GLY A 126 8.64 10.26 10.78
N THR A 127 7.75 10.76 9.91
CA THR A 127 7.24 10.05 8.73
C THR A 127 8.36 9.66 7.77
N PHE A 128 9.31 10.57 7.51
CA PHE A 128 10.47 10.28 6.66
C PHE A 128 11.34 9.18 7.26
N VAL A 129 11.67 9.26 8.56
CA VAL A 129 12.46 8.24 9.27
C VAL A 129 11.75 6.87 9.23
N ALA A 130 10.43 6.87 9.44
CA ALA A 130 9.61 5.67 9.36
C ALA A 130 9.70 5.02 7.99
N LEU A 131 9.44 5.77 6.92
CA LEU A 131 9.53 5.27 5.55
C LEU A 131 10.96 4.83 5.19
N ASN A 132 11.98 5.56 5.64
CA ASN A 132 13.38 5.20 5.44
C ASN A 132 13.74 3.83 6.02
N ALA A 133 13.11 3.42 7.12
CA ALA A 133 13.30 2.08 7.67
C ALA A 133 12.88 0.96 6.71
N CYS A 134 11.87 1.19 5.87
CA CYS A 134 11.51 0.26 4.79
C CYS A 134 12.58 0.21 3.70
N TYR A 135 13.18 1.36 3.33
CA TYR A 135 14.22 1.43 2.30
C TYR A 135 15.49 0.68 2.71
N ILE A 136 15.89 0.75 3.98
CA ILE A 136 17.03 -0.03 4.50
C ILE A 136 16.81 -1.54 4.32
N GLY A 137 15.58 -2.03 4.54
CA GLY A 137 15.24 -3.43 4.33
C GLY A 137 15.29 -3.88 2.85
N MET A 138 15.25 -2.93 1.92
CA MET A 138 15.14 -3.18 0.48
C MET A 138 16.44 -3.20 -0.29
N GLU A 139 17.53 -2.65 0.24
CA GLU A 139 18.78 -2.46 -0.53
C GLU A 139 19.31 -3.75 -1.17
N LYS A 140 18.85 -4.91 -0.68
CA LYS A 140 19.22 -6.25 -1.14
C LYS A 140 18.38 -6.77 -2.30
N PHE A 141 17.31 -6.08 -2.70
CA PHE A 141 16.35 -6.53 -3.71
C PHE A 141 16.35 -5.61 -4.93
N PRO A 142 16.25 -6.16 -6.16
CA PRO A 142 16.06 -5.34 -7.34
C PRO A 142 14.63 -4.82 -7.38
N TRP A 143 14.44 -3.51 -7.23
CA TRP A 143 13.14 -2.84 -7.37
C TRP A 143 13.26 -1.63 -8.31
N LYS A 144 12.13 -1.17 -8.84
CA LYS A 144 12.08 -0.09 -9.84
C LYS A 144 11.35 1.15 -9.36
N HIS A 145 10.22 0.97 -8.68
CA HIS A 145 9.42 2.06 -8.16
C HIS A 145 8.89 1.75 -6.78
N SER A 146 8.79 2.78 -5.94
CA SER A 146 8.03 2.73 -4.70
C SER A 146 6.69 3.43 -4.85
N ILE A 147 5.68 2.91 -4.15
CA ILE A 147 4.35 3.50 -4.01
C ILE A 147 4.12 3.66 -2.52
N ILE A 148 3.93 4.91 -2.09
CA ILE A 148 3.65 5.23 -0.69
C ILE A 148 2.13 5.44 -0.59
N THR A 149 1.51 4.73 0.36
CA THR A 149 0.08 4.83 0.64
C THR A 149 -0.16 5.15 2.11
N GLU A 150 -1.26 5.82 2.38
CA GLU A 150 -1.75 6.10 3.74
C GLU A 150 -2.53 4.92 4.30
N GLU A 151 -2.65 4.81 5.62
CA GLU A 151 -3.28 3.69 6.33
C GLU A 151 -4.72 3.37 5.89
N ASN A 152 -5.51 4.38 5.48
CA ASN A 152 -6.93 4.21 5.13
C ASN A 152 -7.21 4.23 3.62
N GLU A 153 -6.16 4.27 2.79
CA GLU A 153 -6.31 4.21 1.33
C GLU A 153 -6.68 2.80 0.84
N MET A 154 -7.44 2.74 -0.24
CA MET A 154 -7.76 1.50 -0.93
C MET A 154 -7.42 1.64 -2.41
N PRO A 155 -6.91 0.59 -3.06
CA PRO A 155 -6.70 0.63 -4.48
C PRO A 155 -8.03 0.64 -5.23
N ILE A 156 -8.07 1.40 -6.33
CA ILE A 156 -9.20 1.44 -7.26
C ILE A 156 -8.89 0.72 -8.59
N HIS A 157 -7.67 0.22 -8.73
CA HIS A 157 -7.20 -0.52 -9.90
C HIS A 157 -6.43 -1.76 -9.45
N SER A 158 -6.35 -2.76 -10.33
CA SER A 158 -5.58 -3.97 -10.06
C SER A 158 -4.09 -3.68 -9.92
N ILE A 159 -3.41 -4.56 -9.19
CA ILE A 159 -1.95 -4.50 -9.04
C ILE A 159 -1.22 -4.53 -10.39
N HIS A 160 -1.73 -5.32 -11.35
CA HIS A 160 -1.23 -5.36 -12.73
C HIS A 160 -1.31 -4.00 -13.41
N TYR A 161 -2.46 -3.33 -13.32
CA TYR A 161 -2.64 -1.99 -13.91
C TYR A 161 -1.67 -0.98 -13.29
N ILE A 162 -1.50 -1.02 -11.96
CA ILE A 162 -0.59 -0.14 -11.23
C ILE A 162 0.86 -0.42 -11.66
N ALA A 163 1.27 -1.68 -11.75
CA ALA A 163 2.60 -2.10 -12.19
C ALA A 163 2.90 -1.62 -13.61
N ASP A 164 1.97 -1.79 -14.54
CA ASP A 164 2.17 -1.39 -15.92
C ASP A 164 2.25 0.14 -16.07
N ASN A 165 1.47 0.89 -15.29
CA ASN A 165 1.57 2.36 -15.27
C ASN A 165 2.91 2.81 -14.67
N ALA A 166 3.37 2.20 -13.58
CA ALA A 166 4.68 2.50 -13.01
C ALA A 166 5.81 2.17 -13.98
N ARG A 167 5.72 1.06 -14.73
CA ARG A 167 6.68 0.69 -15.77
C ARG A 167 6.80 1.74 -16.85
N ARG A 168 5.68 2.35 -17.27
CA ARG A 168 5.65 3.42 -18.28
C ARG A 168 6.31 4.72 -17.83
N LEU A 169 6.50 4.93 -16.51
CA LEU A 169 7.23 6.09 -15.98
C LEU A 169 8.75 5.99 -16.18
N GLY A 170 9.29 4.81 -16.51
CA GLY A 170 10.73 4.63 -16.72
C GLY A 170 11.53 4.89 -15.44
N ASP A 171 12.42 5.88 -15.47
CA ASP A 171 13.21 6.31 -14.30
C ASP A 171 12.64 7.58 -13.64
N ALA A 172 11.40 7.95 -13.95
CA ALA A 172 10.75 9.15 -13.40
C ALA A 172 9.91 8.84 -12.15
N ALA A 173 9.85 9.79 -11.22
CA ALA A 173 8.90 9.77 -10.11
C ALA A 173 7.64 10.58 -10.47
N ARG A 174 6.48 10.21 -9.92
CA ARG A 174 5.24 10.99 -10.05
C ARG A 174 4.61 11.23 -8.70
N ILE A 175 4.37 12.49 -8.37
CA ILE A 175 3.73 12.93 -7.13
C ILE A 175 2.59 13.88 -7.50
N GLY A 176 1.35 13.42 -7.29
CA GLY A 176 0.16 14.14 -7.77
C GLY A 176 0.21 14.36 -9.29
N ARG A 177 0.15 15.62 -9.72
CA ARG A 177 0.22 16.01 -11.14
C ARG A 177 1.65 16.25 -11.63
N VAL A 178 2.64 16.21 -10.74
CA VAL A 178 4.04 16.52 -11.06
C VAL A 178 4.77 15.23 -11.42
N THR A 179 5.45 15.24 -12.57
CA THR A 179 6.36 14.16 -12.98
C THR A 179 7.78 14.69 -12.92
N ILE A 180 8.64 14.02 -12.16
CA ILE A 180 10.02 14.39 -11.92
C ILE A 180 10.89 13.31 -12.59
N SER A 181 11.38 13.61 -13.78
CA SER A 181 12.41 12.79 -14.45
C SER A 181 13.78 13.04 -13.83
N GLU A 182 14.74 12.15 -14.03
CA GLU A 182 16.13 12.34 -13.61
C GLU A 182 16.75 13.66 -14.14
N GLU A 183 16.43 14.05 -15.37
CA GLU A 183 16.87 15.31 -15.97
C GLU A 183 16.30 16.53 -15.23
N HIS A 184 14.99 16.56 -14.95
CA HIS A 184 14.35 17.55 -14.09
C HIS A 184 14.97 17.60 -12.67
N ALA A 185 15.29 16.46 -12.06
CA ALA A 185 15.94 16.42 -10.75
C ALA A 185 17.36 17.02 -10.78
N ARG A 186 18.14 16.78 -11.85
CA ARG A 186 19.46 17.40 -12.04
C ARG A 186 19.38 18.93 -12.20
N ILE A 187 18.32 19.41 -12.84
CA ILE A 187 18.05 20.85 -13.00
C ILE A 187 17.63 21.48 -11.66
N LEU A 188 16.72 20.83 -10.93
CA LEU A 188 16.24 21.27 -9.60
C LEU A 188 17.29 21.15 -8.50
N GLY A 189 18.27 20.25 -8.64
CA GLY A 189 19.39 20.09 -7.70
C GLY A 189 20.27 21.33 -7.53
N LYS A 190 20.08 22.37 -8.37
CA LYS A 190 20.71 23.68 -8.19
C LYS A 190 19.85 24.71 -7.43
N ASP A 191 18.54 24.52 -7.31
CA ASP A 191 17.65 25.40 -6.55
C ASP A 191 16.26 24.77 -6.31
N LEU A 192 16.13 23.94 -5.26
CA LEU A 192 14.87 23.29 -4.86
C LEU A 192 13.79 24.29 -4.39
N SER A 193 14.12 25.57 -4.22
CA SER A 193 13.18 26.62 -3.79
C SER A 193 12.35 27.21 -4.94
N LYS A 194 12.73 26.93 -6.19
CA LYS A 194 12.04 27.44 -7.38
C LYS A 194 11.26 26.33 -8.07
N ALA A 195 10.12 25.97 -7.49
CA ALA A 195 9.08 25.28 -8.26
C ALA A 195 8.66 26.19 -9.42
N ASN A 196 8.74 25.69 -10.65
CA ASN A 196 8.41 26.45 -11.84
C ASN A 196 6.91 26.72 -11.87
N LYS A 197 6.48 27.95 -12.17
CA LYS A 197 5.06 28.33 -12.21
C LYS A 197 4.23 27.51 -13.21
N ARG A 198 4.89 26.81 -14.15
CA ARG A 198 4.24 25.91 -15.11
C ARG A 198 3.79 24.57 -14.52
N ASP A 199 4.33 24.15 -13.38
CA ASP A 199 3.96 22.90 -12.71
C ASP A 199 2.78 23.07 -11.73
N GLN A 200 2.41 24.31 -11.45
CA GLN A 200 1.14 24.66 -10.81
C GLN A 200 0.14 24.89 -11.93
N GLY A 201 -0.55 23.84 -12.37
CA GLY A 201 -1.54 23.95 -13.43
C GLY A 201 -2.55 25.05 -13.12
N ASP A 202 -2.53 26.12 -13.92
CA ASP A 202 -3.57 27.14 -13.95
C ASP A 202 -4.88 26.49 -14.41
N SER A 203 -5.86 26.55 -13.53
CA SER A 203 -7.29 26.64 -13.86
C SER A 203 -7.94 27.50 -12.80
#